data_AF-A0A7H9HKL5-F1
#
_entry.id   AF-A0A7H9HKL5-F1
#
_cell.length_a   1.000
_cell.length_b   1.000
_cell.length_c   1.000
_cell.angle_alpha   90.00
_cell.angle_beta   90.00
_cell.angle_gamma   90.00
#
_symmetry.space_group_name_H-M   'P 1'
#
loop_
_entity.id
_entity.type
_entity.pdbx_description
1 polymer ?
#
loop_
_entity_poly.entity_id
_entity_poly.type
_entity_poly.pdbx_seq_one_letter_code
_entity_poly.pdbx_strand_id
1 'polypeptide(L)'
;MLLPTATYCGSDTKTVKFEVNPTDVRYQTTDGKTTGASPYVLNAGQVDRDRPSEPRKDVNGKITALGELRARLTGLQDDINEFLTERMELAKGKKPRLAKQEQRIESEIKELLDGGDGDDDADGL
;
A
#
# COMPACT_ATOMS: atom_id res chain seq x y z
N MET A 1 -5.60 27.20 -2.42
CA MET A 1 -4.38 26.39 -2.42
C MET A 1 -4.41 25.49 -3.64
N LEU A 2 -3.28 25.30 -4.34
CA LEU A 2 -3.21 24.32 -5.42
C LEU A 2 -3.24 22.90 -4.82
N LEU A 3 -4.07 22.04 -5.40
CA LEU A 3 -4.11 20.62 -5.07
C LEU A 3 -3.05 19.88 -5.91
N PRO A 4 -2.32 18.90 -5.35
CA PRO A 4 -1.39 18.13 -6.14
C PRO A 4 -2.16 17.29 -7.17
N THR A 5 -1.55 17.10 -8.34
CA THR A 5 -2.11 16.28 -9.42
C THR A 5 -0.99 15.45 -10.03
N ALA A 6 -1.34 14.33 -10.64
CA ALA A 6 -0.41 13.51 -11.39
C ALA A 6 -1.00 13.15 -12.76
N THR A 7 -0.13 12.91 -13.72
CA THR A 7 -0.53 12.50 -15.07
C THR A 7 0.33 11.32 -15.49
N TYR A 8 -0.30 10.22 -15.83
CA TYR A 8 0.34 9.02 -16.36
C TYR A 8 0.21 8.96 -17.88
N CYS A 9 1.31 8.65 -18.55
CA CYS A 9 1.38 8.40 -19.99
C CYS A 9 2.06 7.05 -20.23
N GLY A 10 1.35 6.13 -20.89
CA GLY A 10 1.86 4.81 -21.28
C GLY A 10 1.85 4.63 -22.79
N SER A 11 2.70 3.75 -23.33
CA SER A 11 2.83 3.50 -24.77
C SER A 11 1.58 2.87 -25.41
N ASP A 12 0.73 2.24 -24.60
CA ASP A 12 -0.44 1.46 -25.00
C ASP A 12 -1.77 2.05 -24.49
N THR A 13 -1.75 3.18 -23.78
CA THR A 13 -2.95 3.78 -23.15
C THR A 13 -3.03 5.28 -23.33
N LYS A 14 -4.27 5.78 -23.42
CA LYS A 14 -4.57 7.21 -23.29
C LYS A 14 -4.05 7.74 -21.95
N THR A 15 -3.61 8.99 -21.96
CA THR A 15 -3.16 9.73 -20.78
C THR A 15 -4.23 9.67 -19.67
N VAL A 16 -3.82 9.25 -18.48
CA VAL A 16 -4.67 9.19 -17.29
C VAL A 16 -4.25 10.31 -16.36
N LYS A 17 -5.22 11.10 -15.88
CA LYS A 17 -4.99 12.19 -14.94
C LYS A 17 -5.56 11.81 -13.58
N PHE A 18 -4.76 12.03 -12.55
CA PHE A 18 -5.13 11.82 -11.16
C PHE A 18 -5.27 13.18 -10.48
N GLU A 19 -6.44 13.40 -9.87
CA GLU A 19 -6.78 14.64 -9.20
C GLU A 19 -7.22 14.35 -7.77
N VAL A 20 -6.71 15.16 -6.84
CA VAL A 20 -7.10 15.06 -5.44
C VAL A 20 -8.51 15.60 -5.24
N ASN A 21 -9.38 14.80 -4.63
CA ASN A 21 -10.67 15.26 -4.14
C ASN A 21 -10.58 15.63 -2.65
N PRO A 22 -10.58 16.93 -2.29
CA PRO A 22 -10.37 17.35 -0.90
C PRO A 22 -11.52 16.96 0.04
N THR A 23 -12.72 16.65 -0.47
CA THR A 23 -13.85 16.22 0.35
C THR A 23 -13.82 14.73 0.70
N ASP A 24 -12.98 13.96 0.00
CA ASP A 24 -12.85 12.54 0.19
C ASP A 24 -11.84 12.24 1.32
N VAL A 25 -12.25 11.40 2.25
CA VAL A 25 -11.52 11.05 3.48
C VAL A 25 -10.17 10.44 3.16
N ARG A 26 -10.03 9.73 2.03
CA ARG A 26 -8.75 9.12 1.63
C ARG A 26 -7.62 10.14 1.37
N TYR A 27 -7.96 11.39 1.07
CA TYR A 27 -6.99 12.48 0.92
C TYR A 27 -6.83 13.33 2.19
N GLN A 28 -7.48 12.94 3.28
CA GLN A 28 -7.42 13.59 4.60
C GLN A 28 -6.68 12.75 5.65
N THR A 29 -6.27 11.53 5.29
CA THR A 29 -5.47 10.63 6.10
C THR A 29 -4.07 10.45 5.51
N THR A 30 -3.11 10.09 6.37
CA THR A 30 -1.77 9.67 5.97
C THR A 30 -1.56 8.16 6.08
N ASP A 31 -2.61 7.47 6.50
CA ASP A 31 -2.72 6.02 6.50
C ASP A 31 -3.63 5.61 5.35
N GLY A 32 -3.01 5.43 4.18
CA GLY A 32 -3.65 5.02 2.95
C GLY A 32 -3.83 3.49 2.86
N LYS A 33 -4.66 3.06 1.91
CA LYS A 33 -4.94 1.64 1.67
C LYS A 33 -3.67 0.87 1.26
N THR A 34 -2.75 1.53 0.58
CA THR A 34 -1.51 0.91 0.07
C THR A 34 -0.28 1.21 0.94
N THR A 35 -0.45 1.89 2.09
CA THR A 35 0.67 2.26 2.97
C THR A 35 0.91 1.30 4.13
N GLY A 36 -0.01 0.37 4.40
CA GLY A 36 0.08 -0.57 5.52
C GLY A 36 0.67 -1.94 5.13
N ALA A 37 0.90 -2.78 6.15
CA ALA A 37 1.31 -4.18 5.96
C ALA A 37 0.35 -4.94 5.03
N SER A 38 0.88 -5.92 4.28
CA SER A 38 0.06 -6.69 3.35
C SER A 38 -1.06 -7.46 4.09
N PRO A 39 -2.19 -7.76 3.43
CA PRO A 39 -3.28 -8.51 4.06
C PRO A 39 -2.84 -9.87 4.62
N TYR A 40 -1.85 -10.51 4.02
CA TYR A 40 -1.30 -11.79 4.48
C TYR A 40 -0.61 -11.65 5.84
N VAL A 41 0.11 -10.55 6.07
CA VAL A 41 0.79 -10.25 7.36
C VAL A 41 -0.22 -9.88 8.44
N LEU A 42 -1.24 -9.07 8.09
CA LEU A 42 -2.30 -8.69 9.03
C LEU A 42 -3.16 -9.90 9.45
N ASN A 43 -3.50 -10.79 8.51
CA ASN A 43 -4.28 -12.01 8.78
C ASN A 43 -3.50 -13.04 9.61
N ALA A 44 -2.17 -13.00 9.60
CA ALA A 44 -1.32 -13.82 10.46
C ALA A 44 -1.25 -13.32 11.91
N GLY A 45 -2.03 -12.29 12.27
CA GLY A 45 -2.12 -11.76 13.64
C GLY A 45 -1.00 -10.79 14.01
N GLN A 46 -0.15 -10.38 13.07
CA GLN A 46 0.88 -9.38 13.33
C GLN A 46 0.28 -7.96 13.39
N VAL A 47 0.70 -7.19 14.39
CA VAL A 47 0.33 -5.78 14.56
C VAL A 47 1.29 -4.90 13.75
N ASP A 48 0.75 -4.07 12.86
CA ASP A 48 1.55 -3.10 12.08
C ASP A 48 2.06 -1.97 12.99
N ARG A 49 3.32 -2.11 13.43
CA ARG A 49 4.02 -1.13 14.26
C ARG A 49 4.62 0.01 13.44
N ASP A 50 4.70 -0.14 12.12
CA ASP A 50 5.28 0.84 11.20
C ASP A 50 4.22 1.76 10.56
N ARG A 51 3.00 1.71 11.09
CA ARG A 51 1.88 2.54 10.63
C ARG A 51 2.26 4.03 10.59
N PRO A 52 1.93 4.74 9.51
CA PRO A 52 2.19 6.17 9.41
C PRO A 52 1.53 6.95 10.55
N SER A 53 2.23 7.96 11.07
CA SER A 53 1.65 8.92 12.03
C SER A 53 0.46 9.67 11.41
N GLU A 54 -0.41 10.28 12.23
CA GLU A 54 -1.46 11.18 11.72
C GLU A 54 -0.89 12.44 11.03
N PRO A 55 -1.70 13.12 10.18
CA PRO A 55 -1.33 14.43 9.64
C PRO A 55 -0.97 15.42 10.75
N ARG A 56 0.14 16.14 10.58
CA ARG A 56 0.63 17.09 11.58
C ARG A 56 -0.36 18.23 11.80
N LYS A 57 -0.75 18.45 13.06
CA LYS A 57 -1.63 19.54 13.53
C LYS A 57 -0.81 20.67 14.17
N ASP A 58 -1.34 21.89 14.13
CA ASP A 58 -0.79 23.07 14.80
C ASP A 58 -1.24 23.17 16.26
N VAL A 59 -0.82 24.23 16.96
CA VAL A 59 -1.17 24.47 18.38
C VAL A 59 -2.66 24.66 18.63
N ASN A 60 -3.45 24.96 17.60
CA ASN A 60 -4.89 25.12 17.67
C ASN A 60 -5.64 23.85 17.25
N GLY A 61 -4.92 22.75 17.00
CA GLY A 61 -5.49 21.48 16.55
C GLY A 61 -5.84 21.44 15.06
N LYS A 62 -5.51 22.48 14.27
CA LYS A 62 -5.76 22.49 12.83
C LYS A 62 -4.63 21.78 12.09
N ILE A 63 -4.97 21.02 11.05
CA ILE A 63 -3.95 20.39 10.19
C ILE A 63 -3.08 21.47 9.55
N THR A 64 -1.75 21.31 9.67
CA THR A 64 -0.78 22.20 9.04
C THR A 64 -0.82 22.06 7.51
N ALA A 65 -0.39 23.07 6.77
CA ALA A 65 -0.34 22.98 5.30
C ALA A 65 0.47 21.78 4.78
N LEU A 66 1.57 21.42 5.47
CA LEU A 66 2.36 20.23 5.14
C LEU A 66 1.66 18.92 5.55
N GLY A 67 0.89 18.92 6.65
CA GLY A 67 0.06 17.80 7.04
C GLY A 67 -1.03 17.51 6.01
N GLU A 68 -1.71 18.56 5.52
CA GLU A 68 -2.69 18.45 4.44
C GLU A 68 -2.04 17.96 3.14
N LEU A 69 -0.87 18.50 2.79
CA LEU A 69 -0.14 18.05 1.61
C LEU A 69 0.23 16.57 1.71
N ARG A 70 0.74 16.11 2.86
CA ARG A 70 1.10 14.70 3.07
C ARG A 70 -0.12 13.80 2.89
N ALA A 71 -1.25 14.15 3.50
CA ALA A 71 -2.49 13.37 3.37
C ALA A 71 -2.98 13.29 1.91
N ARG A 72 -2.92 14.41 1.19
CA ARG A 72 -3.30 14.46 -0.23
C ARG A 72 -2.37 13.63 -1.11
N LEU A 73 -1.07 13.64 -0.83
CA LEU A 73 -0.09 12.81 -1.53
C LEU A 73 -0.28 11.32 -1.24
N THR A 74 -0.65 10.96 0.00
CA THR A 74 -0.99 9.58 0.36
C THR A 74 -2.19 9.07 -0.45
N GLY A 75 -3.28 9.82 -0.52
CA GLY A 75 -4.42 9.42 -1.35
C GLY A 75 -4.07 9.33 -2.85
N LEU A 76 -3.22 10.23 -3.35
CA LEU A 76 -2.75 10.19 -4.73
C LEU A 76 -1.85 8.98 -5.01
N GLN A 77 -1.02 8.58 -4.04
CA GLN A 77 -0.21 7.37 -4.09
C GLN A 77 -1.10 6.14 -4.19
N ASP A 78 -2.16 6.06 -3.37
CA ASP A 78 -3.13 4.96 -3.43
C ASP A 78 -3.79 4.86 -4.82
N ASP A 79 -4.24 5.98 -5.40
CA ASP A 79 -4.84 5.98 -6.73
C ASP A 79 -3.89 5.45 -7.81
N ILE A 80 -2.64 5.88 -7.77
CA ILE A 80 -1.62 5.46 -8.73
C ILE A 80 -1.32 3.97 -8.54
N ASN A 81 -1.20 3.51 -7.30
CA ASN A 81 -0.91 2.12 -6.98
C ASN A 81 -2.05 1.19 -7.40
N GLU A 82 -3.30 1.57 -7.14
CA GLU A 82 -4.48 0.82 -7.57
C GLU A 82 -4.52 0.72 -9.10
N PHE A 83 -4.36 1.85 -9.79
CA PHE A 83 -4.33 1.89 -11.26
C PHE A 83 -3.23 1.00 -11.86
N LEU A 84 -2.01 1.08 -11.35
CA LEU A 84 -0.90 0.27 -11.86
C LEU A 84 -1.08 -1.23 -11.54
N THR A 85 -1.64 -1.55 -10.37
CA THR A 85 -1.91 -2.93 -9.97
C THR A 85 -2.97 -3.56 -10.87
N GLU A 86 -4.09 -2.89 -11.10
CA GLU A 86 -5.13 -3.35 -12.04
C GLU A 86 -4.56 -3.60 -13.44
N ARG A 87 -3.67 -2.70 -13.91
CA ARG A 87 -3.02 -2.88 -15.20
C ARG A 87 -2.10 -4.08 -15.26
N MET A 88 -1.36 -4.37 -14.19
CA MET A 88 -0.55 -5.58 -14.10
C MET A 88 -1.43 -6.82 -14.12
N GLU A 89 -2.56 -6.83 -13.40
CA GLU A 89 -3.53 -7.94 -13.43
C GLU A 89 -4.09 -8.20 -14.85
N LEU A 90 -4.49 -7.15 -15.56
CA LEU A 90 -4.95 -7.26 -16.95
C LEU A 90 -3.86 -7.78 -17.90
N ALA A 91 -2.59 -7.49 -17.61
CA ALA A 91 -1.46 -8.03 -18.35
C ALA A 91 -1.15 -9.49 -17.97
N LYS A 92 -1.33 -9.88 -16.70
CA LYS A 92 -1.17 -11.24 -16.18
C LYS A 92 -2.23 -12.20 -16.71
N GLY A 93 -3.49 -11.76 -16.81
CA GLY A 93 -4.57 -12.56 -17.41
C GLY A 93 -4.29 -12.98 -18.86
N LYS A 94 -3.39 -12.29 -19.56
CA LYS A 94 -2.92 -12.62 -20.91
C LYS A 94 -1.70 -13.57 -20.93
N LYS A 95 -1.11 -13.91 -19.78
CA LYS A 95 0.12 -14.69 -19.63
C LYS A 95 0.01 -15.72 -18.48
N PRO A 96 -0.35 -16.99 -18.74
CA PRO A 96 -0.59 -18.01 -17.71
C PRO A 96 0.65 -18.38 -16.85
N ARG A 97 1.86 -17.94 -17.23
CA ARG A 97 3.08 -18.17 -16.45
C ARG A 97 3.15 -17.37 -15.15
N LEU A 98 2.48 -16.21 -15.08
CA LEU A 98 2.50 -15.34 -13.89
C LEU A 98 1.66 -15.90 -12.74
N ALA A 99 0.53 -16.55 -13.05
CA ALA A 99 -0.32 -17.19 -12.05
C ALA A 99 0.40 -18.31 -11.26
N LYS A 100 1.28 -19.08 -11.92
CA LYS A 100 2.12 -20.08 -11.23
C LYS A 100 3.18 -19.44 -10.33
N GLN A 101 3.65 -18.25 -10.68
CA GLN A 101 4.64 -17.53 -9.89
C GLN A 101 4.01 -16.93 -8.63
N GLU A 102 2.78 -16.43 -8.73
CA GLU A 102 2.01 -15.95 -7.57
C GLU A 102 1.68 -17.05 -6.58
N GLN A 103 1.22 -18.22 -7.04
CA GLN A 103 0.98 -19.36 -6.16
C GLN A 103 2.23 -19.75 -5.36
N ARG A 104 3.40 -19.63 -5.99
CA ARG A 104 4.67 -19.94 -5.35
C ARG A 104 5.07 -18.87 -4.32
N ILE A 105 4.85 -17.60 -4.64
CA ILE A 105 5.07 -16.49 -3.71
C ILE A 105 4.13 -16.60 -2.50
N GLU A 106 2.85 -16.95 -2.71
CA GLU A 106 1.90 -17.17 -1.62
C GLU A 106 2.34 -18.32 -0.69
N SER A 107 2.83 -19.44 -1.25
CA SER A 107 3.35 -20.53 -0.45
C SER A 107 4.60 -20.15 0.34
N GLU A 108 5.53 -19.41 -0.27
CA GLU A 108 6.76 -18.95 0.40
C GLU A 108 6.43 -17.94 1.51
N ILE A 109 5.49 -17.03 1.29
CA ILE A 109 5.03 -16.09 2.33
C ILE A 109 4.38 -16.85 3.50
N LYS A 110 3.55 -17.85 3.21
CA LYS A 110 2.92 -18.67 4.24
C LYS A 110 3.97 -19.40 5.08
N GLU A 111 4.99 -19.98 4.46
CA GLU A 111 6.09 -20.68 5.14
C GLU A 111 6.93 -19.73 6.01
N LEU A 112 7.18 -18.50 5.54
CA LEU A 112 7.89 -17.48 6.32
C LEU A 112 7.06 -16.96 7.51
N LEU A 113 5.73 -16.89 7.37
CA LEU A 113 4.82 -16.40 8.41
C LEU A 113 4.44 -17.46 9.44
N ASP A 114 4.41 -18.74 9.05
CA ASP A 114 4.21 -19.88 9.96
C ASP A 114 5.43 -20.11 10.87
N GLY A 115 6.48 -19.30 10.70
CA GLY A 115 7.56 -19.07 11.64
C GLY A 115 7.99 -20.35 12.34
N GLY A 116 8.83 -21.14 11.67
CA GLY A 116 9.35 -22.40 12.20
C GLY A 116 9.72 -22.33 13.67
N ASP A 117 8.75 -22.68 14.51
CA ASP A 117 8.89 -22.90 15.94
C ASP A 117 9.42 -24.32 16.09
N GLY A 118 10.67 -24.49 15.65
CA GLY A 118 11.50 -25.62 16.00
C GLY A 118 12.21 -25.27 17.29
N ASP A 119 11.47 -25.28 18.40
CA ASP A 119 12.05 -25.59 19.71
C ASP A 119 12.71 -26.98 19.60
N ASP A 120 13.96 -27.02 19.15
CA ASP A 120 14.86 -28.12 19.48
C ASP A 120 15.40 -27.85 20.89
N ASP A 121 14.59 -28.24 21.88
CA ASP A 121 15.10 -28.78 23.12
C ASP A 121 16.13 -29.88 22.78
N ALA A 122 17.41 -29.52 22.76
CA ALA A 122 18.50 -30.46 22.61
C ALA A 122 19.49 -30.29 23.78
N ASP A 123 19.37 -31.22 24.72
CA ASP A 123 20.37 -31.61 25.72
C ASP A 123 21.81 -31.41 25.25
N GLY A 124 22.66 -30.82 26.09
CA GLY A 124 24.06 -30.56 25.72
C GLY A 124 25.01 -30.19 26.85
N LEU A 125 25.23 -31.16 27.74
CA LEU A 125 26.37 -31.37 28.68
C LEU A 125 26.46 -30.54 29.98
#